data_AF-A0A1R1DD73-F1
#
_entry.id   AF-A0A1R1DD73-F1
#
_cell.length_a   1.000
_cell.length_b   1.000
_cell.length_c   1.000
_cell.angle_alpha   90.00
_cell.angle_beta   90.00
_cell.angle_gamma   90.00
#
_symmetry.space_group_name_H-M   'P 1'
#
loop_
_entity.id
_entity.type
_entity.pdbx_description
1 polymer ?
#
loop_
_entity_poly.entity_id
_entity_poly.type
_entity_poly.pdbx_seq_one_letter_code
_entity_poly.pdbx_strand_id
1 'polypeptide(L)'
;MNKAEISEIFKRIKRAYAMFHIPDEINSLRELVEEWSDFLADIPDETVKVNLRRYVLNPDNKYPPHPGALARPLDTRTDADRYHEHMQASGMMTLEQWELMRNKAVPPTEEQRRKVRELLGK
;
A
#
# COMPACT_ATOMS: atom_id res chain seq x y z
N MET A 1 18.54 0.75 -10.16
CA MET A 1 19.43 -0.28 -9.56
C MET A 1 20.44 -0.76 -10.58
N ASN A 2 21.63 -1.24 -10.19
CA ASN A 2 22.62 -1.76 -11.14
C ASN A 2 22.49 -3.28 -11.39
N LYS A 3 23.05 -3.77 -12.50
CA LYS A 3 22.94 -5.18 -12.91
C LYS A 3 23.55 -6.17 -11.91
N ALA A 4 24.58 -5.76 -11.16
CA ALA A 4 25.21 -6.61 -10.14
C ALA A 4 24.32 -6.79 -8.91
N GLU A 5 23.64 -5.73 -8.48
CA GLU A 5 22.64 -5.74 -7.41
C GLU A 5 21.45 -6.65 -7.78
N ILE A 6 20.91 -6.52 -8.99
CA ILE A 6 19.84 -7.40 -9.49
C ILE A 6 20.27 -8.86 -9.51
N SER A 7 21.51 -9.15 -9.95
CA SER A 7 22.04 -10.51 -9.95
C SER A 7 22.14 -11.10 -8.54
N GLU A 8 22.49 -10.30 -7.54
CA GLU A 8 22.51 -10.71 -6.14
C GLU A 8 21.09 -10.97 -5.60
N ILE A 9 20.12 -10.13 -5.98
CA ILE A 9 18.70 -10.34 -5.65
C ILE A 9 18.20 -11.67 -6.22
N PHE A 10 18.49 -11.97 -7.49
CA PHE A 10 18.09 -13.24 -8.13
C PHE A 10 18.68 -14.46 -7.42
N LYS A 11 19.95 -14.40 -7.02
CA LYS A 11 20.58 -15.48 -6.22
C LYS A 11 19.85 -15.70 -4.89
N ARG A 12 19.46 -14.62 -4.21
CA ARG A 12 18.72 -14.70 -2.95
C ARG A 12 17.33 -15.29 -3.15
N ILE A 13 16.60 -14.84 -4.17
CA ILE A 13 15.28 -15.38 -4.50
C ILE A 13 15.41 -16.87 -4.84
N LYS A 14 16.37 -17.27 -5.67
CA LYS A 14 16.58 -18.68 -6.04
C LYS A 14 16.88 -19.58 -4.85
N ARG A 15 17.64 -19.09 -3.87
CA ARG A 15 17.94 -19.81 -2.62
C ARG A 15 16.71 -20.00 -1.74
N ALA A 16 15.85 -18.99 -1.66
CA ALA A 16 14.61 -19.07 -0.88
C ALA A 16 13.51 -19.86 -1.60
N TYR A 17 13.45 -19.76 -2.94
CA TYR A 17 12.44 -20.36 -3.78
C TYR A 17 13.10 -21.15 -4.91
N ALA A 18 13.23 -22.47 -4.72
CA ALA A 18 13.84 -23.35 -5.72
C ALA A 18 13.13 -23.28 -7.09
N MET A 19 11.82 -22.98 -7.10
CA MET A 19 11.01 -22.82 -8.31
C MET A 19 11.26 -21.52 -9.10
N PHE A 20 11.97 -20.54 -8.53
CA PHE A 20 12.31 -19.32 -9.25
C PHE A 20 13.22 -19.69 -10.44
N HIS A 21 12.77 -19.37 -11.64
CA HIS A 21 13.51 -19.69 -12.86
C HIS A 21 14.36 -18.49 -13.26
N ILE A 22 15.66 -18.74 -13.45
CA ILE A 22 16.59 -17.80 -14.06
C ILE A 22 16.91 -18.40 -15.42
N PRO A 23 16.63 -17.70 -16.54
CA PRO A 23 16.92 -18.22 -17.87
C PRO A 23 18.41 -18.54 -18.05
N ASP A 24 18.70 -19.68 -18.68
CA ASP A 24 20.08 -20.08 -19.00
C ASP A 24 20.59 -19.40 -20.28
N GLU A 25 19.68 -18.96 -21.16
CA GLU A 25 20.03 -18.25 -22.38
C GLU A 25 20.43 -16.79 -22.08
N ILE A 26 21.59 -16.38 -22.59
CA ILE A 26 22.16 -15.05 -22.34
C ILE A 26 21.23 -13.89 -22.71
N ASN A 27 20.51 -13.99 -23.84
CA ASN A 27 19.62 -12.91 -24.29
C ASN A 27 18.43 -12.76 -23.35
N SER A 28 17.75 -13.88 -23.07
CA SER A 28 16.63 -13.95 -22.12
C SER A 28 17.02 -13.51 -20.70
N LEU A 29 18.22 -13.89 -20.24
CA LEU A 29 18.75 -13.43 -18.95
C LEU A 29 19.00 -11.92 -18.94
N ARG A 30 19.56 -11.37 -20.02
CA ARG A 30 19.84 -9.94 -20.14
C ARG A 30 18.55 -9.13 -20.10
N GLU A 31 17.53 -9.56 -20.84
CA GLU A 31 16.21 -8.91 -20.86
C GLU A 31 15.58 -8.92 -19.46
N LEU A 32 15.59 -10.06 -18.76
CA LEU A 32 15.06 -10.16 -17.41
C LEU A 32 15.79 -9.24 -16.41
N VAL A 33 17.12 -9.15 -16.51
CA VAL A 33 17.92 -8.26 -15.65
C VAL A 33 17.65 -6.79 -15.97
N GLU A 34 17.52 -6.43 -17.25
CA GLU A 34 17.20 -5.06 -17.68
C GLU A 34 15.80 -4.66 -17.20
N GLU A 35 14.81 -5.52 -17.37
CA GLU A 35 13.45 -5.28 -16.89
C GLU A 35 13.39 -5.06 -15.38
N TRP A 36 14.06 -5.92 -14.59
CA TRP A 36 14.11 -5.74 -13.14
C TRP A 36 14.91 -4.51 -12.71
N SER A 37 15.96 -4.18 -13.45
CA SER A 37 16.74 -2.95 -13.23
C SER A 37 15.89 -1.70 -13.41
N ASP A 38 15.01 -1.71 -14.42
CA ASP A 38 14.09 -0.61 -14.73
C ASP A 38 12.99 -0.50 -13.68
N PHE A 39 12.35 -1.60 -13.29
CA PHE A 39 11.32 -1.59 -12.25
C PHE A 39 11.83 -1.16 -10.87
N LEU A 40 13.10 -1.39 -10.60
CA LEU A 40 13.75 -1.03 -9.34
C LEU A 40 14.71 0.15 -9.52
N ALA A 41 14.54 0.95 -10.59
CA ALA A 41 15.44 2.05 -10.92
C ALA A 41 15.65 3.02 -9.75
N ASP A 42 14.54 3.43 -9.13
CA ASP A 42 14.49 4.47 -8.08
C ASP A 42 14.54 3.91 -6.65
N ILE A 43 14.63 2.60 -6.49
CA ILE A 43 14.59 1.96 -5.18
C ILE A 43 16.03 1.67 -4.71
N PRO A 44 16.42 2.10 -3.50
CA PRO A 44 17.73 1.73 -2.95
C PRO A 44 17.87 0.21 -2.79
N ASP A 45 19.04 -0.31 -3.15
CA ASP A 45 19.36 -1.75 -3.06
C ASP A 45 19.11 -2.34 -1.66
N GLU A 46 19.51 -1.62 -0.61
CA GLU A 46 19.26 -2.05 0.77
C GLU A 46 17.76 -2.16 1.11
N THR A 47 16.93 -1.25 0.59
CA THR A 47 15.46 -1.33 0.75
C THR A 47 14.92 -2.62 0.13
N VAL A 48 15.35 -2.94 -1.10
CA VAL A 48 14.94 -4.17 -1.80
C VAL A 48 15.39 -5.42 -1.04
N LYS A 49 16.62 -5.45 -0.52
CA LYS A 49 17.13 -6.56 0.28
C LYS A 49 16.34 -6.77 1.58
N VAL A 50 16.01 -5.69 2.29
CA VAL A 50 15.20 -5.77 3.52
C VAL A 50 13.78 -6.25 3.20
N ASN A 51 13.18 -5.73 2.14
CA ASN A 51 11.85 -6.16 1.69
C ASN A 51 11.83 -7.62 1.27
N LEU A 52 12.85 -8.09 0.55
CA LEU A 52 12.99 -9.49 0.18
C LEU A 52 13.08 -10.38 1.43
N ARG A 53 13.87 -9.97 2.43
CA ARG A 53 13.97 -10.70 3.71
C ARG A 53 12.61 -10.77 4.41
N ARG A 54 11.88 -9.65 4.50
CA ARG A 54 10.51 -9.62 5.08
C ARG A 54 9.54 -10.50 4.31
N TYR A 55 9.59 -10.46 2.98
CA TYR A 55 8.75 -11.26 2.11
C TYR A 55 8.97 -12.76 2.32
N VAL A 56 10.23 -13.19 2.39
CA VAL A 56 10.61 -14.60 2.61
C VAL A 56 10.24 -15.10 4.01
N LEU A 57 10.29 -14.24 5.02
CA LEU A 57 9.93 -14.60 6.40
C LEU A 57 8.42 -14.72 6.62
N ASN A 58 7.59 -14.23 5.70
CA ASN A 58 6.14 -14.36 5.80
C ASN A 58 5.71 -15.76 5.29
N PRO A 59 5.11 -16.61 6.15
CA PRO A 59 4.70 -17.97 5.78
C PRO A 59 3.59 -18.02 4.70
N ASP A 60 2.84 -16.94 4.50
CA ASP A 60 1.80 -16.87 3.47
C ASP A 60 2.39 -16.73 2.05
N ASN A 61 3.64 -16.29 1.94
CA ASN A 61 4.31 -16.07 0.67
C ASN A 61 4.92 -17.35 0.09
N LYS A 62 4.07 -18.19 -0.50
CA LYS A 62 4.45 -19.48 -1.09
C LYS A 62 5.20 -19.38 -2.43
N TYR A 63 5.15 -18.23 -3.09
CA TYR A 63 5.70 -18.02 -4.43
C TYR A 63 6.79 -16.94 -4.44
N PRO A 64 7.76 -17.03 -5.37
CA PRO A 64 8.79 -16.00 -5.53
C PRO A 64 8.17 -14.60 -5.70
N PRO A 65 8.78 -13.55 -5.13
CA PRO A 65 8.30 -12.20 -5.31
C PRO A 65 8.54 -11.71 -6.74
N HIS A 66 7.61 -10.91 -7.25
CA HIS A 66 7.80 -10.06 -8.41
C HIS A 66 8.50 -8.75 -7.98
N PRO A 67 9.15 -7.99 -8.88
CA PRO A 67 9.95 -6.82 -8.50
C PRO A 67 9.13 -5.75 -7.75
N GLY A 68 7.89 -5.53 -8.17
CA GLY A 68 6.97 -4.61 -7.48
C GLY A 68 6.64 -4.98 -6.01
N ALA A 69 6.73 -6.26 -5.63
CA ALA A 69 6.57 -6.67 -4.23
C ALA A 69 7.77 -6.20 -3.38
N LEU A 70 8.95 -6.09 -4.00
CA LEU A 70 10.18 -5.63 -3.36
C LEU A 70 10.37 -4.11 -3.42
N ALA A 71 9.68 -3.44 -4.35
CA ALA A 71 9.66 -1.99 -4.48
C ALA A 71 8.81 -1.29 -3.42
N ARG A 72 7.95 -2.02 -2.70
CA ARG A 72 7.06 -1.43 -1.68
C ARG A 72 7.89 -0.67 -0.66
N PRO A 73 7.54 0.59 -0.33
CA PRO A 73 8.20 1.30 0.76
C PRO A 73 8.18 0.41 2.00
N LEU A 74 9.31 0.37 2.72
CA LEU A 74 9.30 -0.19 4.07
C LEU A 74 8.28 0.63 4.84
N ASP A 75 7.09 0.08 5.08
CA ASP A 75 6.15 0.67 6.02
C ASP A 75 6.81 0.56 7.39
N THR A 76 7.59 1.58 7.73
CA THR A 76 8.29 1.72 9.01
C THR A 76 7.32 2.15 10.11
N ARG A 77 6.10 2.53 9.72
CA ARG A 77 5.02 2.90 10.61
C ARG A 77 4.58 1.65 11.37
N THR A 78 4.50 1.81 12.68
CA THR A 78 3.96 0.80 13.58
C THR A 78 2.44 0.68 13.38
N ASP A 79 1.83 -0.38 13.90
CA ASP A 79 0.36 -0.50 13.91
C ASP A 79 -0.30 0.69 14.61
N ALA A 80 0.37 1.26 15.63
CA ALA A 80 -0.10 2.46 16.30
C ALA A 80 -0.11 3.69 15.38
N ASP A 81 0.95 3.86 14.56
CA ASP A 81 1.03 4.97 13.60
C ASP A 81 -0.07 4.86 12.53
N ARG A 82 -0.32 3.63 12.04
CA ARG A 82 -1.41 3.36 11.09
C ARG A 82 -2.79 3.64 11.69
N TYR A 83 -2.99 3.26 12.94
CA TYR A 83 -4.24 3.55 13.66
C TYR A 83 -4.45 5.07 13.83
N HIS A 84 -3.42 5.81 14.22
CA HIS A 84 -3.52 7.26 14.41
C HIS A 84 -3.81 8.00 13.11
N GLU A 85 -3.18 7.62 12.00
CA GLU A 85 -3.51 8.18 10.68
C GLU A 85 -4.96 7.89 10.31
N HIS A 86 -5.43 6.65 10.49
CA HIS A 86 -6.81 6.30 10.20
C HIS A 86 -7.80 7.12 11.04
N MET A 87 -7.47 7.34 12.33
CA MET A 87 -8.27 8.19 13.22
C MET A 87 -8.29 9.65 12.74
N GLN A 88 -7.13 10.21 12.35
CA GLN A 88 -7.05 11.57 11.83
C GLN A 88 -7.85 11.73 10.53
N ALA A 89 -7.69 10.80 9.58
CA ALA A 89 -8.43 10.81 8.32
C ALA A 89 -9.95 10.71 8.55
N SER A 90 -10.38 9.83 9.47
CA SER A 90 -11.79 9.69 9.85
C SER A 90 -12.34 10.97 10.48
N GLY A 91 -11.53 11.65 11.31
CA GLY A 91 -11.88 12.94 11.90
C GLY A 91 -12.08 14.03 10.85
N MET A 92 -11.16 14.12 9.88
CA MET A 92 -11.28 15.10 8.78
C MET A 92 -12.52 14.84 7.91
N MET A 93 -12.76 13.59 7.51
CA MET A 93 -13.97 13.23 6.76
C MET A 93 -15.24 13.59 7.52
N THR A 94 -15.25 13.40 8.84
CA THR A 94 -16.39 13.78 9.67
C THR A 94 -16.61 15.29 9.60
N LEU A 95 -15.58 16.11 9.80
CA LEU A 95 -15.70 17.56 9.74
C LEU A 95 -16.22 18.05 8.38
N GLU A 96 -15.69 17.51 7.29
CA GLU A 96 -16.17 17.82 5.92
C GLU A 96 -17.64 17.47 5.73
N GLN A 97 -18.07 16.31 6.24
CA GLN A 97 -19.46 15.89 6.18
C GLN A 97 -20.38 16.82 6.98
N TRP A 98 -19.95 17.26 8.17
CA TRP A 98 -20.67 18.25 8.97
C TRP A 98 -20.77 19.62 8.30
N GLU A 99 -19.72 20.08 7.63
CA GLU A 99 -19.76 21.30 6.82
C GLU A 99 -20.72 21.17 5.64
N LEU A 100 -20.68 20.05 4.93
CA LEU A 100 -21.58 19.78 3.82
C LEU A 100 -23.04 19.72 4.27
N MET A 101 -23.31 19.11 5.43
CA MET A 101 -24.64 19.12 6.04
C MET A 101 -25.09 20.53 6.41
N ARG A 102 -24.23 21.35 7.03
CA ARG A 102 -24.56 22.75 7.36
C ARG A 102 -24.88 23.57 6.13
N ASN A 103 -24.10 23.41 5.06
CA ASN A 103 -24.29 24.16 3.81
C ASN A 103 -25.54 23.73 3.04
N LYS A 104 -25.93 22.45 3.13
CA LYS A 104 -27.12 21.91 2.45
C LYS A 104 -28.36 21.87 3.33
N ALA A 105 -28.25 22.19 4.61
CA ALA A 105 -29.36 22.16 5.54
C ALA A 105 -30.40 23.22 5.15
N VAL A 106 -31.58 22.76 4.76
CA VAL A 106 -32.75 23.62 4.57
C VAL A 106 -33.50 23.66 5.90
N PRO A 107 -33.88 24.84 6.42
CA PRO A 107 -34.65 24.91 7.64
C PRO A 107 -36.00 24.18 7.44
N PRO A 108 -36.52 23.52 8.49
CA PRO A 108 -37.80 22.83 8.39
C PRO A 108 -38.92 23.81 8.02
N THR A 109 -39.87 23.36 7.22
CA THR A 109 -41.01 24.19 6.78
C THR A 109 -41.91 24.55 7.97
N GLU A 110 -42.76 25.57 7.82
CA GLU A 110 -43.67 25.96 8.90
C GLU A 110 -44.64 24.84 9.30
N GLU A 111 -45.13 24.06 8.34
CA GLU A 111 -45.98 22.90 8.62
C GLU A 111 -45.25 21.82 9.43
N GLN A 112 -43.99 21.54 9.09
CA GLN A 112 -43.16 20.61 9.85
C GLN A 112 -42.92 21.12 11.28
N ARG A 113 -42.64 22.41 11.45
CA ARG A 113 -42.48 23.03 12.78
C ARG A 113 -43.78 23.02 13.60
N ARG A 114 -44.93 23.20 12.95
CA ARG A 114 -46.26 23.13 13.59
C ARG A 114 -46.54 21.70 14.08
N LYS A 115 -46.35 20.71 13.22
CA LYS A 115 -46.60 19.29 13.55
C LYS A 115 -45.68 18.79 14.68
N VAL A 116 -44.42 19.24 14.70
CA VAL A 116 -43.49 18.95 15.82
C VAL A 116 -43.93 19.63 17.12
N ARG A 117 -44.46 20.86 17.08
CA ARG A 117 -45.00 21.54 18.28
C ARG A 117 -46.23 20.82 18.83
N GLU A 118 -47.16 20.43 17.96
CA GLU A 118 -48.34 19.63 18.32
C GLU A 118 -47.94 18.28 18.97
N LEU A 119 -46.93 17.59 18.43
CA LEU A 119 -46.42 16.33 19.00
C LEU A 119 -45.68 16.52 20.34
N LEU A 120 -45.02 17.65 20.55
CA LEU A 120 -44.30 17.97 21.79
C LEU A 120 -45.20 18.57 22.87
N GLY A 121 -46.52 18.66 22.63
CA GLY A 121 -47.50 19.12 23.62
C GLY A 121 -47.36 20.59 24.03
N LYS A 122 -46.85 21.44 23.13
CA LYS A 122 -46.84 22.91 23.30
C LYS A 122 -47.72 23.60 22.27
#